data_AF-A0A535S4N9-F1
#
_entry.id   AF-A0A535S4N9-F1
#
_cell.length_a   1.000
_cell.length_b   1.000
_cell.length_c   1.000
_cell.angle_alpha   90.00
_cell.angle_beta   90.00
_cell.angle_gamma   90.00
#
_symmetry.space_group_name_H-M   'P 1'
#
loop_
_entity.id
_entity.type
_entity.pdbx_description
1 polymer ?
#
loop_
_entity_poly.entity_id
_entity_poly.type
_entity_poly.pdbx_seq_one_letter_code
_entity_poly.pdbx_strand_id
1 'polypeptide(L)'
;MDVLTDVLNALELKGWISARRELTPPWRYNFAASQDMIFHLLSSGGGYLSVEGDPTPLRVEDGAVLLFPSGHAHSICDELTSPLTQVLHVDYSAQREYQGWPSASDESKMVVLCGAFHVEHPGAFPLLHSLPKVLHIPAEQGRTVQGFAEIVHLIAHEAATPRLGAEVMLRRLTELLFIHVIRVWVEQQAASSRGWVAALRDQPISTALGLIHHSPERGWKVEELAEAVALSRPVFSARFTRLVGEPPITYLTHWRMHRATRLLKDNVEI
;
A
#
# COMPACT_ATOMS: atom_id res chain seq x y z
N MET A 1 19.46 -0.73 -10.51
CA MET A 1 18.07 -0.54 -10.04
C MET A 1 18.11 -0.63 -8.54
N ASP A 2 17.37 0.21 -7.80
CA ASP A 2 17.32 0.11 -6.34
C ASP A 2 16.34 -0.98 -5.91
N VAL A 3 16.54 -1.51 -4.70
CA VAL A 3 15.79 -2.65 -4.14
C VAL A 3 14.28 -2.35 -4.02
N LEU A 4 13.90 -1.10 -3.75
CA LEU A 4 12.48 -0.74 -3.62
C LEU A 4 11.79 -0.83 -4.99
N THR A 5 12.44 -0.37 -6.05
CA THR A 5 11.94 -0.52 -7.43
C THR A 5 11.71 -2.00 -7.78
N ASP A 6 12.66 -2.89 -7.47
CA ASP A 6 12.51 -4.33 -7.73
C ASP A 6 11.29 -4.91 -7.02
N VAL A 7 11.12 -4.60 -5.73
CA VAL A 7 10.01 -5.10 -4.91
C VAL A 7 8.67 -4.56 -5.41
N LEU A 8 8.58 -3.26 -5.69
CA LEU A 8 7.34 -2.64 -6.19
C LEU A 8 6.92 -3.21 -7.56
N ASN A 9 7.89 -3.47 -8.45
CA ASN A 9 7.62 -4.13 -9.72
C ASN A 9 7.21 -5.59 -9.55
N ALA A 10 7.69 -6.26 -8.52
CA ALA A 10 7.34 -7.64 -8.23
C ALA A 10 5.94 -7.78 -7.60
N LEU A 11 5.43 -6.79 -6.85
CA LEU A 11 4.15 -6.91 -6.16
C LEU A 11 2.93 -7.23 -7.06
N GLU A 12 3.01 -6.99 -8.38
CA GLU A 12 1.87 -7.14 -9.31
C GLU A 12 0.57 -6.53 -8.77
N LEU A 13 0.71 -5.38 -8.09
CA LEU A 13 -0.35 -4.70 -7.36
C LEU A 13 -1.52 -4.37 -8.30
N LYS A 14 -2.74 -4.74 -7.92
CA LYS A 14 -3.96 -4.37 -8.63
C LYS A 14 -4.76 -3.40 -7.77
N GLY A 15 -4.82 -2.15 -8.20
CA GLY A 15 -5.60 -1.10 -7.53
C GLY A 15 -7.03 -0.99 -8.06
N TRP A 16 -7.99 -0.74 -7.17
CA TRP A 16 -9.38 -0.53 -7.55
C TRP A 16 -10.09 0.46 -6.62
N ILE A 17 -10.93 1.34 -7.18
CA ILE A 17 -11.84 2.19 -6.39
C ILE A 17 -13.23 1.55 -6.36
N SER A 18 -13.65 1.14 -5.17
CA SER A 18 -14.91 0.43 -4.95
C SER A 18 -16.13 1.36 -4.89
N ALA A 19 -15.97 2.56 -4.34
CA ALA A 19 -17.04 3.51 -4.13
C ALA A 19 -16.51 4.93 -4.01
N ARG A 20 -17.23 5.89 -4.56
CA ARG A 20 -17.23 7.29 -4.13
C ARG A 20 -18.48 7.52 -3.30
N ARG A 21 -18.30 8.07 -2.11
CA ARG A 21 -19.39 8.30 -1.16
C ARG A 21 -19.46 9.76 -0.82
N GLU A 22 -20.68 10.27 -0.87
CA GLU A 22 -21.06 11.60 -0.44
C GLU A 22 -21.87 11.49 0.83
N LEU A 23 -21.41 12.15 1.87
CA LEU A 23 -21.90 11.94 3.21
C LEU A 23 -22.42 13.26 3.80
N THR A 24 -23.68 13.24 4.23
CA THR A 24 -24.32 14.32 4.97
C THR A 24 -24.51 13.87 6.42
N PRO A 25 -23.97 14.63 7.41
CA PRO A 25 -24.16 14.34 8.83
C PRO A 25 -25.61 14.09 9.24
N PRO A 26 -25.86 13.21 10.24
CA PRO A 26 -24.87 12.38 10.92
C PRO A 26 -24.54 11.09 10.16
N TRP A 27 -23.28 10.63 10.22
CA TRP A 27 -22.90 9.36 9.58
C TRP A 27 -21.78 8.61 10.30
N ARG A 28 -21.85 7.28 10.24
CA ARG A 28 -20.75 6.38 10.62
C ARG A 28 -20.74 5.16 9.73
N TYR A 29 -19.60 4.88 9.14
CA TYR A 29 -19.36 3.66 8.38
C TYR A 29 -18.33 2.80 9.09
N ASN A 30 -18.69 1.54 9.31
CA ASN A 30 -17.73 0.53 9.75
C ASN A 30 -17.29 -0.29 8.55
N PHE A 31 -16.00 -0.52 8.41
CA PHE A 31 -15.40 -1.35 7.40
C PHE A 31 -14.98 -2.66 8.06
N ALA A 32 -15.52 -3.77 7.58
CA ALA A 32 -15.11 -5.10 8.03
C ALA A 32 -13.66 -5.38 7.62
N ALA A 33 -13.01 -6.31 8.33
CA ALA A 33 -11.68 -6.75 7.96
C ALA A 33 -11.69 -7.42 6.58
N SER A 34 -10.63 -7.21 5.80
CA SER A 34 -10.43 -7.77 4.47
C SER A 34 -9.09 -8.50 4.35
N GLN A 35 -8.99 -9.39 3.37
CA GLN A 35 -7.71 -9.99 2.95
C GLN A 35 -6.91 -9.04 2.05
N ASP A 36 -7.58 -8.09 1.41
CA ASP A 36 -6.96 -7.06 0.59
C ASP A 36 -6.59 -5.83 1.45
N MET A 37 -5.67 -5.02 0.94
CA MET A 37 -5.40 -3.73 1.57
C MET A 37 -6.59 -2.81 1.30
N ILE A 38 -7.06 -2.08 2.30
CA ILE A 38 -8.12 -1.08 2.13
C ILE A 38 -7.48 0.29 2.11
N PHE A 39 -7.93 1.19 1.23
CA PHE A 39 -7.52 2.59 1.29
C PHE A 39 -8.72 3.53 1.21
N HIS A 40 -8.55 4.71 1.79
CA HIS A 40 -9.50 5.81 1.69
C HIS A 40 -8.81 7.08 1.28
N LEU A 41 -9.43 7.80 0.35
CA LEU A 41 -9.03 9.14 -0.05
C LEU A 41 -10.14 10.12 0.33
N LEU A 42 -9.84 11.05 1.22
CA LEU A 42 -10.74 12.13 1.57
C LEU A 42 -10.53 13.26 0.56
N SER A 43 -11.57 13.60 -0.19
CA SER A 43 -11.53 14.61 -1.27
C SER A 43 -12.37 15.86 -0.97
N SER A 44 -13.08 15.85 0.16
CA SER A 44 -13.75 17.01 0.74
C SER A 44 -14.20 16.67 2.16
N GLY A 45 -14.25 17.68 3.04
CA GLY A 45 -14.75 17.54 4.40
C GLY A 45 -13.75 16.94 5.38
N GLY A 46 -14.27 16.27 6.40
CA GLY A 46 -13.44 15.60 7.40
C GLY A 46 -14.27 14.85 8.43
N GLY A 47 -13.60 13.98 9.18
CA GLY A 47 -14.22 13.14 10.19
C GLY A 47 -13.21 12.62 11.20
N TYR A 48 -13.58 11.55 11.88
CA TYR A 48 -12.73 10.78 12.76
C TYR A 48 -12.61 9.36 12.24
N LEU A 49 -11.39 8.86 12.22
CA LEU A 49 -11.04 7.47 11.97
C LEU A 49 -10.80 6.77 13.31
N SER A 50 -11.40 5.60 13.50
CA SER A 50 -11.07 4.68 14.59
C SER A 50 -10.64 3.34 14.01
N VAL A 51 -9.51 2.82 14.48
CA VAL A 51 -8.99 1.51 14.03
C VAL A 51 -9.24 0.50 15.14
N GLU A 52 -9.69 -0.71 14.80
CA GLU A 52 -9.93 -1.73 15.81
C GLU A 52 -8.65 -2.05 16.62
N GLY A 53 -8.77 -1.98 17.95
CA GLY A 53 -7.66 -2.18 18.87
C GLY A 53 -6.74 -0.97 19.08
N ASP A 54 -7.02 0.19 18.47
CA ASP A 54 -6.39 1.47 18.81
C ASP A 54 -7.35 2.32 19.66
N PRO A 55 -6.94 2.76 20.87
CA PRO A 55 -7.81 3.55 21.73
C PRO A 55 -8.03 4.99 21.26
N THR A 56 -7.20 5.52 20.35
CA THR A 56 -7.23 6.95 20.02
C THR A 56 -7.76 7.18 18.60
N PRO A 57 -8.93 7.84 18.44
CA PRO A 57 -9.40 8.25 17.13
C PRO A 57 -8.48 9.28 16.48
N LEU A 58 -8.27 9.15 15.17
CA LEU A 58 -7.48 10.07 14.36
C LEU A 58 -8.40 11.07 13.64
N ARG A 59 -8.10 12.36 13.74
CA ARG A 59 -8.75 13.38 12.91
C ARG A 59 -8.27 13.23 11.46
N VAL A 60 -9.21 13.22 10.53
CA VAL A 60 -8.93 13.09 9.09
C VAL A 60 -9.67 14.19 8.34
N GLU A 61 -9.02 14.76 7.33
CA GLU A 61 -9.48 15.97 6.62
C GLU A 61 -9.26 15.83 5.12
N ASP A 62 -9.84 16.77 4.37
CA ASP A 62 -9.70 16.86 2.92
C ASP A 62 -8.24 16.81 2.45
N GLY A 63 -7.95 15.90 1.53
CA GLY A 63 -6.62 15.58 1.00
C GLY A 63 -5.90 14.48 1.76
N ALA A 64 -6.45 13.96 2.86
CA ALA A 64 -5.84 12.85 3.59
C ALA A 64 -6.00 11.52 2.85
N VAL A 65 -4.95 10.70 2.92
CA VAL A 65 -4.95 9.32 2.43
C VAL A 65 -4.70 8.37 3.58
N LEU A 66 -5.54 7.35 3.66
CA LEU A 66 -5.47 6.28 4.64
C LEU A 66 -5.22 4.97 3.90
N LEU A 67 -4.25 4.18 4.34
CA LEU A 67 -4.01 2.83 3.84
C LEU A 67 -3.97 1.86 5.03
N PHE A 68 -4.68 0.75 4.90
CA PHE A 68 -4.75 -0.36 5.85
C PHE A 68 -4.08 -1.58 5.19
N PRO A 69 -2.77 -1.78 5.40
CA PRO A 69 -1.97 -2.75 4.63
C PRO A 69 -2.37 -4.22 4.81
N SER A 70 -3.07 -4.53 5.90
CA SER A 70 -3.60 -5.87 6.17
C SER A 70 -5.13 -5.88 6.25
N GLY A 71 -5.79 -4.87 5.67
CA GLY A 71 -7.25 -4.79 5.63
C GLY A 71 -7.91 -4.74 7.02
N HIS A 72 -7.25 -4.17 8.03
CA HIS A 72 -7.78 -4.12 9.40
C HIS A 72 -9.16 -3.43 9.44
N ALA A 73 -10.07 -3.96 10.26
CA ALA A 73 -11.37 -3.33 10.47
C ALA A 73 -11.21 -1.95 11.13
N HIS A 74 -12.04 -1.01 10.68
CA HIS A 74 -11.98 0.37 11.12
C HIS A 74 -13.31 1.10 10.88
N SER A 75 -13.46 2.29 11.45
CA SER A 75 -14.67 3.12 11.40
C SER A 75 -14.31 4.53 10.96
N ILE A 76 -15.11 5.13 10.08
CA ILE A 76 -15.04 6.56 9.76
C ILE A 76 -16.38 7.19 10.12
N CYS A 77 -16.37 8.30 10.85
CA CYS A 77 -17.57 9.04 11.28
C CYS A 77 -17.37 10.55 11.24
N ASP A 78 -18.44 11.33 11.15
CA ASP A 78 -18.36 12.80 11.29
C ASP A 78 -18.12 13.20 12.75
N GLU A 79 -18.85 12.61 13.68
CA GLU A 79 -18.67 12.75 15.12
C GLU A 79 -18.52 11.38 15.80
N LEU A 80 -17.73 11.33 16.88
CA LEU A 80 -17.50 10.09 17.64
C LEU A 80 -18.78 9.52 18.28
N THR A 81 -19.85 10.30 18.36
CA THR A 81 -21.18 9.94 18.86
C THR A 81 -22.17 9.58 17.75
N SER A 82 -21.83 9.76 16.47
CA SER A 82 -22.74 9.51 15.36
C SER A 82 -23.20 8.05 15.32
N PRO A 83 -24.49 7.79 15.07
CA PRO A 83 -25.03 6.43 14.99
C PRO A 83 -24.45 5.70 13.76
N LEU A 84 -24.37 4.37 13.86
CA LEU A 84 -23.95 3.53 12.73
C LEU A 84 -24.91 3.68 11.55
N THR A 85 -24.39 4.17 10.42
CA THR A 85 -25.10 4.22 9.15
C THR A 85 -25.08 2.88 8.46
N GLN A 86 -23.89 2.28 8.28
CA GLN A 86 -23.74 1.03 7.55
C GLN A 86 -22.42 0.31 7.89
N VAL A 87 -22.43 -1.02 7.78
CA VAL A 87 -21.21 -1.84 7.73
C VAL A 87 -20.90 -2.20 6.27
N LEU A 88 -19.64 -2.03 5.85
CA LEU A 88 -19.17 -2.19 4.48
C LEU A 88 -18.09 -3.26 4.40
N HIS A 89 -18.10 -3.98 3.27
CA HIS A 89 -17.01 -4.86 2.84
C HIS A 89 -16.35 -4.22 1.61
N VAL A 90 -15.03 -4.06 1.67
CA VAL A 90 -14.22 -3.46 0.60
C VAL A 90 -13.17 -4.48 0.22
N ASP A 91 -13.48 -5.24 -0.83
CA ASP A 91 -12.62 -6.29 -1.38
C ASP A 91 -12.36 -6.02 -2.86
N TYR A 92 -11.20 -6.45 -3.35
CA TYR A 92 -10.90 -6.42 -4.77
C TYR A 92 -11.80 -7.42 -5.51
N SER A 93 -12.42 -6.96 -6.60
CA SER A 93 -13.21 -7.82 -7.48
C SER A 93 -12.93 -7.47 -8.92
N ALA A 94 -12.32 -8.42 -9.64
CA ALA A 94 -11.94 -8.24 -11.05
C ALA A 94 -13.13 -8.09 -12.00
N GLN A 95 -14.33 -8.49 -11.56
CA GLN A 95 -15.57 -8.48 -12.36
C GLN A 95 -16.48 -7.30 -12.04
N ARG A 96 -16.12 -6.48 -11.05
CA ARG A 96 -16.96 -5.35 -10.65
C ARG A 96 -16.80 -4.26 -11.70
N GLU A 97 -17.86 -3.98 -12.44
CA GLU A 97 -17.85 -2.86 -13.38
C GLU A 97 -17.74 -1.54 -12.62
N TYR A 98 -17.01 -0.59 -13.20
CA TYR A 98 -16.99 0.78 -12.70
C TYR A 98 -18.39 1.37 -12.86
N GLN A 99 -19.10 1.51 -11.75
CA GLN A 99 -20.36 2.24 -11.71
C GLN A 99 -20.01 3.70 -11.48
N GLY A 100 -20.27 4.54 -12.48
CA GLY A 100 -20.16 5.99 -12.33
C GLY A 100 -20.94 6.44 -11.10
N TRP A 101 -20.29 7.20 -10.22
CA TRP A 101 -20.92 7.66 -8.99
C TRP A 101 -21.64 8.98 -9.24
N PRO A 102 -22.82 9.20 -8.62
CA PRO A 102 -23.49 10.48 -8.69
C PRO A 102 -22.54 11.61 -8.29
N SER A 103 -22.66 12.76 -8.95
CA SER A 103 -21.86 13.95 -8.64
C SER A 103 -22.30 14.60 -7.33
N ALA A 104 -21.37 15.37 -6.73
CA ALA A 104 -21.56 16.08 -5.47
C ALA A 104 -22.89 16.82 -5.43
N SER A 105 -23.78 16.46 -4.51
CA SER A 105 -24.84 17.38 -4.10
C SER A 105 -24.22 18.55 -3.32
N ASP A 106 -24.72 19.76 -3.53
CA ASP A 106 -24.23 20.97 -2.83
C ASP A 106 -24.38 20.88 -1.30
N GLU A 107 -25.19 19.95 -0.79
CA GLU A 107 -25.43 19.73 0.64
C GLU A 107 -24.43 18.76 1.29
N SER A 108 -23.62 18.05 0.51
CA SER A 108 -22.69 17.04 1.02
C SER A 108 -21.51 17.68 1.76
N LYS A 109 -21.27 17.25 3.00
CA LYS A 109 -20.19 17.80 3.85
C LYS A 109 -18.91 16.97 3.82
N MET A 110 -18.95 15.76 3.28
CA MET A 110 -17.77 14.92 3.09
C MET A 110 -17.85 14.09 1.82
N VAL A 111 -16.73 13.98 1.11
CA VAL A 111 -16.58 13.09 -0.04
C VAL A 111 -15.38 12.17 0.19
N VAL A 112 -15.63 10.86 0.22
CA VAL A 112 -14.60 9.84 0.39
C VAL A 112 -14.62 8.84 -0.75
N LEU A 113 -13.44 8.53 -1.28
CA LEU A 113 -13.24 7.39 -2.17
C LEU A 113 -12.72 6.22 -1.35
N CYS A 114 -13.38 5.08 -1.46
CA CYS A 114 -12.98 3.84 -0.81
C CYS A 114 -12.49 2.87 -1.88
N GLY A 115 -11.34 2.25 -1.67
CA GLY A 115 -10.81 1.28 -2.60
C GLY A 115 -10.00 0.19 -1.93
N ALA A 116 -9.52 -0.73 -2.77
CA ALA A 116 -8.70 -1.85 -2.34
C ALA A 116 -7.46 -1.98 -3.21
N PHE A 117 -6.40 -2.54 -2.62
CA PHE A 117 -5.26 -3.06 -3.35
C PHE A 117 -5.15 -4.56 -3.13
N HIS A 118 -5.08 -5.30 -4.24
CA HIS A 118 -4.80 -6.72 -4.23
C HIS A 118 -3.35 -6.97 -4.59
N VAL A 119 -2.70 -7.82 -3.79
CA VAL A 119 -1.37 -8.38 -4.06
C VAL A 119 -1.51 -9.88 -4.03
N GLU A 120 -1.01 -10.54 -5.06
CA GLU A 120 -0.99 -11.99 -5.07
C GLU A 120 0.16 -12.49 -4.19
N HIS A 121 -0.16 -13.30 -3.19
CA HIS A 121 0.81 -13.79 -2.19
C HIS A 121 1.54 -12.68 -1.41
N PRO A 122 0.83 -11.83 -0.65
CA PRO A 122 1.44 -10.74 0.13
C PRO A 122 2.52 -11.23 1.12
N GLY A 123 2.39 -12.49 1.57
CA GLY A 123 3.35 -13.20 2.42
C GLY A 123 4.77 -13.30 1.85
N ALA A 124 4.94 -13.19 0.53
CA ALA A 124 6.25 -13.26 -0.13
C ALA A 124 7.05 -11.94 -0.03
N PHE A 125 6.46 -10.87 0.49
CA PHE A 125 7.03 -9.52 0.46
C PHE A 125 7.28 -8.99 1.88
N PRO A 126 8.51 -9.09 2.41
CA PRO A 126 8.84 -8.57 3.75
C PRO A 126 8.51 -7.08 3.95
N LEU A 127 8.55 -6.28 2.87
CA LEU A 127 8.08 -4.88 2.86
C LEU A 127 6.68 -4.76 3.46
N LEU A 128 5.72 -5.56 3.00
CA LEU A 128 4.32 -5.45 3.41
C LEU A 128 4.11 -5.77 4.89
N HIS A 129 4.87 -6.73 5.42
CA HIS A 129 4.84 -7.12 6.83
C HIS A 129 5.40 -6.04 7.76
N SER A 130 6.22 -5.14 7.23
CA SER A 130 6.81 -4.04 8.00
C SER A 130 5.93 -2.79 8.06
N LEU A 131 4.84 -2.74 7.29
CA LEU A 131 3.92 -1.62 7.29
C LEU A 131 3.09 -1.61 8.60
N PRO A 132 2.80 -0.43 9.16
CA PRO A 132 1.95 -0.31 10.34
C PRO A 132 0.50 -0.71 10.02
N LYS A 133 -0.31 -0.90 11.06
CA LYS A 133 -1.75 -1.22 10.91
C LYS A 133 -2.50 -0.21 10.04
N VAL A 134 -2.16 1.06 10.18
CA VAL A 134 -2.66 2.17 9.36
C VAL A 134 -1.51 3.08 8.97
N LEU A 135 -1.45 3.41 7.69
CA LEU A 135 -0.67 4.52 7.16
C LEU A 135 -1.60 5.70 6.94
N HIS A 136 -1.38 6.76 7.70
CA HIS A 136 -2.10 8.02 7.54
C HIS A 136 -1.13 9.05 6.96
N ILE A 137 -1.45 9.55 5.77
CA ILE A 137 -0.78 10.71 5.17
C ILE A 137 -1.77 11.88 5.28
N PRO A 138 -1.57 12.80 6.25
CA PRO A 138 -2.39 13.99 6.37
C PRO A 138 -2.25 14.88 5.14
N ALA A 139 -3.27 15.68 4.86
CA ALA A 139 -3.29 16.56 3.69
C ALA A 139 -2.11 17.54 3.62
N GLU A 140 -1.74 18.13 4.77
CA GLU A 140 -0.58 19.02 4.87
C GLU A 140 0.71 18.34 4.43
N GLN A 141 0.90 17.09 4.85
CA GLN A 141 2.04 16.29 4.46
C GLN A 141 1.95 15.85 2.99
N GLY A 142 0.77 15.46 2.52
CA GLY A 142 0.56 15.14 1.10
C GLY A 142 0.93 16.31 0.19
N ARG A 143 0.71 17.56 0.63
CA ARG A 143 1.08 18.77 -0.12
C ARG A 143 2.58 19.06 -0.14
N THR A 144 3.36 18.57 0.82
CA THR A 144 4.83 18.77 0.81
C THR A 144 5.55 17.75 -0.08
N VAL A 145 4.89 16.63 -0.39
CA VAL A 145 5.44 15.57 -1.23
C VAL A 145 5.12 15.88 -2.70
N GLN A 146 6.17 16.09 -3.49
CA GLN A 146 6.03 16.40 -4.92
C GLN A 146 5.20 15.34 -5.67
N GLY A 147 4.14 15.77 -6.36
CA GLY A 147 3.30 14.90 -7.18
C GLY A 147 2.20 14.16 -6.42
N PHE A 148 2.24 14.11 -5.08
CA PHE A 148 1.26 13.37 -4.30
C PHE A 148 -0.13 14.02 -4.36
N ALA A 149 -0.20 15.32 -4.08
CA ALA A 149 -1.46 16.07 -4.12
C ALA A 149 -2.08 16.07 -5.52
N GLU A 150 -1.26 16.11 -6.57
CA GLU A 150 -1.71 16.05 -7.96
C GLU A 150 -2.33 14.69 -8.30
N ILE A 151 -1.73 13.58 -7.86
CA ILE A 151 -2.31 12.25 -8.05
C ILE A 151 -3.64 12.12 -7.31
N VAL A 152 -3.69 12.59 -6.06
CA VAL A 152 -4.93 12.61 -5.26
C VAL A 152 -6.04 13.39 -5.96
N HIS A 153 -5.71 14.57 -6.49
CA HIS A 153 -6.65 15.41 -7.22
C HIS A 153 -7.14 14.76 -8.52
N LEU A 154 -6.22 14.16 -9.29
CA LEU A 154 -6.56 13.45 -10.53
C LEU A 154 -7.49 12.27 -10.27
N ILE A 155 -7.24 11.50 -9.21
CA ILE A 155 -8.12 10.40 -8.79
C ILE A 155 -9.53 10.93 -8.45
N ALA A 156 -9.61 11.98 -7.62
CA ALA A 156 -10.88 12.57 -7.23
C ALA A 156 -11.67 13.12 -8.43
N HIS A 157 -10.98 13.79 -9.36
CA HIS A 157 -11.59 14.34 -10.56
C HIS A 157 -12.13 13.25 -11.50
N GLU A 158 -11.31 12.24 -11.81
CA GLU A 158 -11.70 11.14 -12.70
C GLU A 158 -12.81 10.29 -12.08
N ALA A 159 -12.83 10.13 -10.75
CA ALA A 159 -13.90 9.44 -10.03
C ALA A 159 -15.22 10.22 -9.98
N ALA A 160 -15.18 11.55 -10.01
CA ALA A 160 -16.36 12.40 -9.99
C ALA A 160 -16.97 12.61 -11.38
N THR A 161 -16.14 12.62 -12.43
CA THR A 161 -16.56 12.89 -13.82
C THR A 161 -16.02 11.83 -14.77
N PRO A 162 -16.50 10.58 -14.68
CA PRO A 162 -15.95 9.48 -15.46
C PRO A 162 -16.19 9.66 -16.96
N ARG A 163 -15.14 9.48 -17.74
CA ARG A 163 -15.17 9.49 -19.21
C ARG A 163 -14.83 8.12 -19.78
N LEU A 164 -14.85 7.99 -21.11
CA LEU A 164 -14.35 6.77 -21.76
C LEU A 164 -12.91 6.49 -21.32
N GLY A 165 -12.68 5.30 -20.76
CA GLY A 165 -11.38 4.90 -20.21
C GLY A 165 -11.16 5.21 -18.72
N ALA A 166 -12.15 5.78 -18.01
CA ALA A 166 -12.03 6.15 -16.59
C ALA A 166 -11.59 4.99 -15.71
N GLU A 167 -12.11 3.79 -15.92
CA GLU A 167 -11.76 2.61 -15.12
C GLU A 167 -10.26 2.29 -15.18
N VAL A 168 -9.68 2.26 -16.39
CA VAL A 168 -8.25 1.99 -16.59
C VAL A 168 -7.43 3.13 -16.00
N MET A 169 -7.87 4.38 -16.19
CA MET A 169 -7.19 5.55 -15.65
C MET A 169 -7.16 5.52 -14.11
N LEU A 170 -8.30 5.27 -13.47
CA LEU A 170 -8.41 5.15 -12.02
C LEU A 170 -7.56 4.00 -11.48
N ARG A 171 -7.55 2.83 -12.15
CA ARG A 171 -6.68 1.70 -11.78
C ARG A 171 -5.21 2.12 -11.77
N ARG A 172 -4.72 2.74 -12.85
CA ARG A 172 -3.33 3.19 -12.95
C ARG A 172 -2.99 4.30 -11.97
N LEU A 173 -3.87 5.28 -11.79
CA LEU A 173 -3.67 6.34 -10.81
C LEU A 173 -3.65 5.78 -9.37
N THR A 174 -4.49 4.81 -9.06
CA THR A 174 -4.52 4.15 -7.74
C THR A 174 -3.23 3.36 -7.50
N GLU A 175 -2.72 2.63 -8.49
CA GLU A 175 -1.42 1.95 -8.42
C GLU A 175 -0.27 2.96 -8.21
N LEU A 176 -0.29 4.10 -8.90
CA LEU A 176 0.69 5.18 -8.68
C LEU A 176 0.57 5.81 -7.28
N LEU A 177 -0.66 5.99 -6.78
CA LEU A 177 -0.91 6.46 -5.41
C LEU A 177 -0.27 5.53 -4.39
N PHE A 178 -0.39 4.21 -4.55
CA PHE A 178 0.26 3.25 -3.66
C PHE A 178 1.78 3.43 -3.63
N ILE A 179 2.42 3.54 -4.80
CA ILE A 179 3.87 3.78 -4.89
C ILE A 179 4.26 5.04 -4.12
N HIS A 180 3.49 6.12 -4.28
CA HIS A 180 3.68 7.36 -3.54
C HIS A 180 3.52 7.18 -2.02
N VAL A 181 2.47 6.47 -1.57
CA VAL A 181 2.24 6.18 -0.15
C VAL A 181 3.43 5.42 0.45
N ILE A 182 3.92 4.38 -0.24
CA ILE A 182 5.08 3.61 0.21
C ILE A 182 6.36 4.47 0.25
N ARG A 183 6.59 5.31 -0.76
CA ARG A 183 7.75 6.22 -0.77
C ARG A 183 7.72 7.19 0.40
N VAL A 184 6.58 7.84 0.62
CA VAL A 184 6.38 8.75 1.75
C VAL A 184 6.64 8.05 3.07
N TRP A 185 6.11 6.84 3.24
CA TRP A 185 6.36 6.04 4.44
C TRP A 185 7.85 5.68 4.61
N VAL A 186 8.53 5.24 3.55
CA VAL A 186 9.98 4.93 3.58
C VAL A 186 10.79 6.17 3.98
N GLU A 187 10.47 7.33 3.42
CA GLU A 187 11.14 8.61 3.70
C GLU A 187 10.92 9.07 5.15
N GLN A 188 9.70 8.96 5.68
CA GLN A 188 9.41 9.27 7.10
C GLN A 188 10.16 8.35 8.05
N GLN A 189 10.33 7.09 7.68
CA GLN A 189 11.03 6.08 8.46
C GLN A 189 12.55 6.24 8.39
N ALA A 190 13.09 7.30 7.76
CA ALA A 190 14.52 7.57 7.65
C ALA A 190 15.26 7.68 9.00
N ALA A 191 14.56 7.86 10.13
CA ALA A 191 15.18 7.79 11.46
C ALA A 191 15.13 6.38 12.11
N SER A 192 14.32 5.45 11.58
CA SER A 192 14.15 4.11 12.15
C SER A 192 15.39 3.23 11.93
N SER A 193 15.75 2.39 12.91
CA SER A 193 16.91 1.48 12.84
C SER A 193 16.53 0.01 12.61
N ARG A 194 15.25 -0.26 12.33
CA ARG A 194 14.69 -1.62 12.31
C ARG A 194 13.77 -1.86 11.12
N GLY A 195 13.64 -3.14 10.74
CA GLY A 195 12.74 -3.61 9.70
C GLY A 195 13.24 -3.35 8.28
N TRP A 196 12.39 -3.70 7.31
CA TRP A 196 12.73 -3.72 5.88
C TRP A 196 13.23 -2.35 5.36
N VAL A 197 12.68 -1.24 5.85
CA VAL A 197 13.15 0.12 5.49
C VAL A 197 14.61 0.36 5.92
N ALA A 198 15.02 -0.20 7.05
CA ALA A 198 16.41 -0.13 7.47
C ALA A 198 17.31 -1.03 6.58
N ALA A 199 16.80 -2.15 6.06
CA ALA A 199 17.51 -2.98 5.08
C ALA A 199 17.82 -2.20 3.78
N LEU A 200 16.88 -1.37 3.31
CA LEU A 200 17.07 -0.54 2.11
C LEU A 200 18.19 0.50 2.27
N ARG A 201 18.46 0.95 3.50
CA ARG A 201 19.48 1.96 3.82
C ARG A 201 20.80 1.37 4.33
N ASP A 202 20.79 0.11 4.72
CA ASP A 202 21.98 -0.61 5.15
C ASP A 202 22.77 -1.07 3.92
N GLN A 203 23.82 -0.34 3.57
CA GLN A 203 24.56 -0.55 2.30
C GLN A 203 24.96 -2.01 2.04
N PRO A 204 25.50 -2.79 3.01
CA PRO A 204 25.74 -4.21 2.81
C PRO A 204 24.45 -5.00 2.49
N ILE A 205 23.37 -4.81 3.24
CA ILE A 205 22.14 -5.58 3.03
C ILE A 205 21.42 -5.16 1.74
N SER A 206 21.35 -3.86 1.42
CA SER A 206 20.76 -3.39 0.16
C SER A 206 21.54 -3.88 -1.06
N THR A 207 22.88 -3.94 -0.98
CA THR A 207 23.73 -4.52 -2.04
C THR A 207 23.45 -6.01 -2.22
N ALA A 208 23.38 -6.78 -1.12
CA ALA A 208 23.07 -8.21 -1.19
C ALA A 208 21.67 -8.49 -1.76
N LEU A 209 20.66 -7.69 -1.37
CA LEU A 209 19.32 -7.77 -1.95
C LEU A 209 19.34 -7.48 -3.46
N GLY A 210 20.07 -6.45 -3.90
CA GLY A 210 20.24 -6.15 -5.32
C GLY A 210 20.89 -7.30 -6.10
N LEU A 211 21.91 -7.96 -5.54
CA LEU A 211 22.52 -9.16 -6.15
C LEU A 211 21.53 -10.31 -6.30
N ILE A 212 20.73 -10.56 -5.26
CA ILE A 212 19.68 -11.59 -5.25
C ILE A 212 18.61 -11.27 -6.31
N HIS A 213 18.16 -10.02 -6.40
CA HIS A 213 17.11 -9.61 -7.33
C HIS A 213 17.56 -9.63 -8.78
N HIS A 214 18.81 -9.24 -9.05
CA HIS A 214 19.35 -9.15 -10.39
C HIS A 214 19.66 -10.52 -11.00
N SER A 215 20.17 -11.46 -10.19
CA SER A 215 20.55 -12.80 -10.66
C SER A 215 19.97 -13.90 -9.77
N PRO A 216 18.65 -14.01 -9.65
CA PRO A 216 18.04 -14.99 -8.75
C PRO A 216 18.24 -16.41 -9.26
N GLU A 217 18.46 -16.66 -10.54
CA GLU A 217 18.77 -17.99 -11.10
C GLU A 217 20.11 -18.55 -10.62
N ARG A 218 21.05 -17.70 -10.20
CA ARG A 218 22.36 -18.15 -9.68
C ARG A 218 22.19 -18.90 -8.37
N GLY A 219 22.90 -20.02 -8.20
CA GLY A 219 22.94 -20.82 -6.97
C GLY A 219 23.66 -20.16 -5.80
N TRP A 220 23.24 -18.95 -5.41
CA TRP A 220 23.84 -18.16 -4.35
C TRP A 220 24.01 -18.94 -3.05
N LYS A 221 25.21 -18.90 -2.49
CA LYS A 221 25.51 -19.33 -1.13
C LYS A 221 25.61 -18.14 -0.19
N VAL A 222 25.42 -18.37 1.11
CA VAL A 222 25.51 -17.32 2.14
C VAL A 222 26.92 -16.73 2.16
N GLU A 223 27.94 -17.57 1.96
CA GLU A 223 29.35 -17.20 1.91
C GLU A 223 29.62 -16.24 0.74
N GLU A 224 29.13 -16.54 -0.46
CA GLU A 224 29.32 -15.69 -1.64
C GLU A 224 28.67 -14.31 -1.48
N LEU A 225 27.46 -14.26 -0.91
CA LEU A 225 26.77 -12.99 -0.63
C LEU A 225 27.50 -12.18 0.46
N ALA A 226 28.01 -12.85 1.50
CA ALA A 226 28.76 -12.20 2.57
C ALA A 226 30.09 -11.61 2.06
N GLU A 227 30.82 -12.37 1.24
CA GLU A 227 32.06 -11.92 0.59
C GLU A 227 31.80 -10.71 -0.32
N ALA A 228 30.73 -10.74 -1.12
CA ALA A 228 30.37 -9.64 -2.02
C ALA A 228 30.09 -8.32 -1.29
N VAL A 229 29.78 -8.36 0.01
CA VAL A 229 29.49 -7.18 0.84
C VAL A 229 30.52 -6.97 1.97
N ALA A 230 31.68 -7.63 1.86
CA ALA A 230 32.81 -7.53 2.79
C ALA A 230 32.45 -7.83 4.27
N LEU A 231 31.57 -8.81 4.49
CA LEU A 231 31.19 -9.29 5.82
C LEU A 231 31.57 -10.76 5.99
N SER A 232 31.83 -11.18 7.23
CA SER A 232 31.90 -12.61 7.51
C SER A 232 30.51 -13.25 7.39
N ARG A 233 30.46 -14.52 6.99
CA ARG A 233 29.21 -15.30 6.86
C ARG A 233 28.26 -15.16 8.08
N PRO A 234 28.70 -15.36 9.35
CA PRO A 234 27.78 -15.24 10.48
C PRO A 234 27.30 -13.79 10.71
N VAL A 235 28.15 -12.79 10.48
CA VAL A 235 27.77 -11.37 10.62
C VAL A 235 26.75 -10.98 9.55
N PHE A 236 26.98 -11.39 8.30
CA PHE A 236 26.04 -11.16 7.21
C PHE A 236 24.69 -11.82 7.48
N SER A 237 24.67 -13.11 7.79
CA SER A 237 23.42 -13.85 8.01
C SER A 237 22.59 -13.27 9.16
N ALA A 238 23.23 -12.91 10.28
CA ALA A 238 22.54 -12.30 11.42
C ALA A 238 22.02 -10.89 11.09
N ARG A 239 22.83 -10.07 10.40
CA ARG A 239 22.45 -8.71 10.00
C ARG A 239 21.31 -8.71 8.98
N PHE A 240 21.40 -9.59 7.97
CA PHE A 240 20.37 -9.77 6.96
C PHE A 240 19.05 -10.17 7.63
N THR A 241 19.04 -11.27 8.40
CA THR A 241 17.82 -11.76 9.07
C THR A 241 17.20 -10.71 9.99
N ARG A 242 18.01 -9.96 10.74
CA ARG A 242 17.53 -8.90 11.62
C ARG A 242 16.83 -7.75 10.88
N LEU A 243 17.33 -7.38 9.70
CA LEU A 243 16.80 -6.25 8.92
C LEU A 243 15.69 -6.67 7.97
N VAL A 244 15.82 -7.85 7.36
CA VAL A 244 14.90 -8.39 6.37
C VAL A 244 13.72 -9.12 7.02
N GLY A 245 13.93 -9.75 8.18
CA GLY A 245 12.95 -10.58 8.88
C GLY A 245 13.12 -12.08 8.60
N GLU A 246 13.90 -12.45 7.59
CA GLU A 246 14.15 -13.85 7.22
C GLU A 246 15.60 -14.08 6.72
N PRO A 247 16.11 -15.33 6.75
CA PRO A 247 17.45 -15.65 6.25
C PRO A 247 17.62 -15.42 4.74
N PRO A 248 18.84 -15.13 4.25
CA PRO A 248 19.08 -14.75 2.85
C PRO A 248 18.70 -15.82 1.82
N ILE A 249 18.90 -17.10 2.13
CA ILE A 249 18.53 -18.19 1.21
C ILE A 249 17.03 -18.45 1.21
N THR A 250 16.36 -18.25 2.35
CA THR A 250 14.90 -18.29 2.44
C THR A 250 14.29 -17.16 1.59
N TYR A 251 14.82 -15.95 1.74
CA TYR A 251 14.44 -14.79 0.93
C TYR A 251 14.59 -15.05 -0.57
N LEU A 252 15.76 -15.54 -1.00
CA LEU A 252 16.01 -15.90 -2.40
C LEU A 252 15.01 -16.96 -2.89
N THR A 253 14.65 -17.93 -2.05
CA THR A 253 13.68 -18.97 -2.42
C THR A 253 12.30 -18.38 -2.65
N HIS A 254 11.80 -17.53 -1.75
CA HIS A 254 10.52 -16.84 -1.92
C HIS A 254 10.52 -15.95 -3.17
N TRP A 255 11.61 -15.21 -3.40
CA TRP A 255 11.77 -14.37 -4.58
C TRP A 255 11.73 -15.18 -5.89
N ARG A 256 12.39 -16.34 -5.93
CA ARG A 256 12.35 -17.27 -7.07
C ARG A 256 10.96 -17.82 -7.31
N MET A 257 10.28 -18.28 -6.27
CA MET A 257 8.92 -18.81 -6.38
C MET A 257 7.97 -17.76 -6.93
N HIS A 258 8.05 -16.55 -6.40
CA HIS A 258 7.27 -15.43 -6.90
C HIS A 258 7.56 -15.14 -8.38
N ARG A 259 8.84 -15.04 -8.78
CA ARG A 259 9.21 -14.84 -10.19
C ARG A 259 8.75 -15.99 -11.09
N ALA A 260 8.81 -17.23 -10.62
CA ALA A 260 8.33 -18.39 -11.36
C ALA A 260 6.81 -18.33 -11.57
N THR A 261 6.03 -17.96 -10.55
CA THR A 261 4.58 -17.74 -10.67
C THR A 261 4.26 -16.70 -11.74
N ARG A 262 5.01 -15.59 -11.77
CA ARG A 262 4.85 -14.56 -12.81
C ARG A 262 5.13 -15.09 -14.21
N LEU A 263 6.28 -15.75 -14.40
CA LEU A 263 6.65 -16.33 -15.69
C LEU A 263 5.65 -17.37 -16.18
N LEU A 264 5.04 -18.13 -15.27
CA LEU A 264 3.99 -19.09 -15.63
C LEU A 264 2.70 -18.41 -16.09
N LYS A 265 2.33 -17.24 -15.54
CA LYS A 265 1.18 -16.47 -16.03
C LYS A 265 1.45 -15.86 -17.40
N ASP A 266 2.65 -15.30 -17.59
CA ASP A 266 3.02 -14.62 -18.82
C ASP A 266 3.23 -15.59 -20.00
N ASN A 267 3.66 -16.83 -19.73
CA ASN A 267 3.89 -17.86 -20.75
C ASN A 267 2.67 -18.75 -21.04
N VAL A 268 1.52 -18.51 -20.41
CA VAL A 268 0.26 -19.14 -20.83
C VAL A 268 -0.40 -18.20 -21.84
N GLU A 269 0.06 -18.28 -23.09
CA GLU A 269 -0.77 -17.86 -24.22
C GLU A 269 -1.95 -18.84 -24.29
N ILE A 270 -3.17 -18.35 -24.02
CA ILE A 270 -4.42 -19.05 -24.32
C ILE A 270 -4.86 -18.67 -25.73
#